data_AF-A0A6B3IF41-F1
#
_entry.id   AF-A0A6B3IF41-F1
#
_cell.length_a   1.000
_cell.length_b   1.000
_cell.length_c   1.000
_cell.angle_alpha   90.00
_cell.angle_beta   90.00
_cell.angle_gamma   90.00
#
_symmetry.space_group_name_H-M   'P 1'
#
loop_
_entity.id
_entity.type
_entity.pdbx_description
1 polymer ?
#
loop_
_entity_poly.entity_id
_entity_poly.type
_entity_poly.pdbx_seq_one_letter_code
_entity_poly.pdbx_strand_id
1 'polypeptide(L)'
;TLRALGRLLKPRGGAVLLDGTELARIPTRRIAQSIGLLPQTPVAPEAITVSDLVARGRQPHQSWWQQWSDADERAVTDAMSRTDVTALAERSVDELSGGQRQRVWIAMAL
;
A
#
# COMPACT_ATOMS: atom_id res chain seq x y z
N THR A 1 -4.13 -3.89 19.11
CA THR A 1 -5.41 -4.30 18.49
C THR A 1 -5.53 -4.00 16.98
N LEU A 2 -4.70 -3.17 16.35
CA LEU A 2 -4.51 -3.22 14.87
C LEU A 2 -3.13 -3.79 14.48
N ARG A 3 -2.11 -3.49 15.29
CA ARG A 3 -0.72 -3.97 15.13
C ARG A 3 -0.56 -5.51 15.09
N ALA A 4 -1.45 -6.26 15.74
CA ALA A 4 -1.42 -7.72 15.71
C ALA A 4 -1.86 -8.30 14.34
N LEU A 5 -2.79 -7.63 13.64
CA LEU A 5 -3.23 -8.02 12.30
C LEU A 5 -2.13 -7.81 11.26
N GLY A 6 -1.36 -6.72 11.39
CA GLY A 6 -0.16 -6.48 10.58
C GLY A 6 1.06 -7.31 10.99
N ARG A 7 0.92 -8.29 11.90
CA ARG A 7 2.02 -9.11 12.45
C ARG A 7 3.16 -8.30 13.13
N LEU A 8 2.91 -7.02 13.43
CA LEU A 8 3.87 -6.12 14.11
C LEU A 8 4.04 -6.47 15.59
N LEU A 9 3.16 -7.33 16.15
CA LEU A 9 3.24 -7.83 17.52
C LEU A 9 2.87 -9.32 17.55
N LYS A 10 3.68 -10.14 18.22
CA LYS A 10 3.37 -11.55 18.50
C LYS A 10 2.34 -11.63 19.64
N PRO A 11 1.18 -12.29 19.46
CA PRO A 11 0.22 -12.48 20.55
C PRO A 11 0.84 -13.27 21.70
N ARG A 12 0.50 -12.93 22.95
CA ARG A 12 0.91 -13.69 24.15
C ARG A 12 0.10 -14.98 24.36
N GLY A 13 -1.07 -15.09 23.72
CA GLY A 13 -1.93 -16.27 23.69
C GLY A 13 -3.03 -16.12 22.64
N GLY A 14 -3.60 -17.24 22.18
CA GLY A 14 -4.60 -17.28 21.11
C GLY A 14 -4.01 -17.19 19.69
N ALA A 15 -4.89 -17.17 18.69
CA ALA A 15 -4.52 -17.08 17.27
C ALA A 15 -5.23 -15.89 16.62
N VAL A 16 -4.59 -15.27 15.62
CA VAL A 16 -5.20 -14.25 14.77
C VAL A 16 -5.47 -14.88 13.42
N LEU A 17 -6.72 -14.83 12.96
CA LEU A 17 -7.14 -15.40 11.68
C LEU A 17 -7.32 -14.29 10.63
N LEU A 18 -6.87 -14.55 9.40
CA LEU A 18 -7.17 -13.80 8.19
C LEU A 18 -7.91 -14.75 7.24
N ASP A 19 -9.15 -14.43 6.89
CA ASP A 19 -10.03 -15.26 6.06
C ASP A 19 -10.09 -16.73 6.52
N GLY A 20 -10.20 -16.93 7.84
CA GLY A 20 -10.25 -18.26 8.48
C GLY A 20 -8.90 -18.97 8.61
N THR A 21 -7.81 -18.41 8.07
CA THR A 21 -6.46 -18.98 8.16
C THR A 21 -5.62 -18.25 9.20
N GLU A 22 -4.90 -19.00 10.03
CA GLU A 22 -4.02 -18.42 11.04
C GLU A 22 -2.90 -17.59 10.38
N LEU A 23 -2.82 -16.30 10.70
CA LEU A 23 -1.83 -15.35 10.20
C LEU A 23 -0.38 -15.84 10.40
N ALA A 24 -0.14 -16.61 11.47
CA ALA A 24 1.15 -17.23 11.76
C ALA A 24 1.62 -18.22 10.67
N ARG A 25 0.70 -18.76 9.86
CA ARG A 25 0.96 -19.76 8.81
C ARG A 25 1.01 -19.17 7.41
N ILE A 26 0.59 -17.92 7.24
CA ILE A 26 0.57 -17.25 5.94
C ILE A 26 1.94 -16.60 5.69
N PRO A 27 2.58 -16.80 4.52
CA PRO A 27 3.80 -16.08 4.15
C PRO A 27 3.59 -14.56 4.15
N THR A 28 4.56 -13.79 4.67
CA THR A 28 4.45 -12.32 4.79
C THR A 28 4.08 -11.63 3.47
N ARG A 29 4.61 -12.13 2.34
CA ARG A 29 4.27 -11.62 1.01
C ARG A 29 2.79 -11.79 0.66
N ARG A 30 2.16 -12.92 1.01
CA ARG A 30 0.72 -13.16 0.80
C ARG A 30 -0.12 -12.25 1.68
N ILE A 31 0.29 -12.02 2.92
CA ILE A 31 -0.38 -11.07 3.83
C ILE A 31 -0.34 -9.65 3.25
N ALA A 32 0.82 -9.20 2.77
CA ALA A 32 0.99 -7.87 2.18
C ALA A 32 0.19 -7.65 0.87
N GLN A 33 -0.21 -8.72 0.19
CA GLN A 33 -1.11 -8.67 -0.97
C GLN A 33 -2.60 -8.59 -0.57
N SER A 34 -2.93 -8.94 0.68
CA SER A 34 -4.30 -8.96 1.20
C SER A 34 -4.60 -7.81 2.16
N ILE A 35 -3.58 -7.18 2.74
CA ILE A 35 -3.72 -6.11 3.75
C ILE A 35 -2.81 -4.93 3.39
N GLY A 36 -3.41 -3.81 3.00
CA GLY A 36 -2.77 -2.50 3.01
C GLY A 36 -2.89 -1.84 4.40
N LEU A 37 -1.78 -1.38 4.98
CA LEU A 37 -1.79 -0.66 6.26
C LEU A 37 -1.35 0.79 6.04
N LEU A 38 -2.27 1.73 6.26
CA LEU A 38 -1.93 3.15 6.29
C LEU A 38 -1.60 3.58 7.73
N PRO A 39 -0.38 4.08 8.02
CA PRO A 39 -0.07 4.66 9.32
C PRO A 39 -0.88 5.94 9.55
N GLN A 40 -1.16 6.29 10.81
CA GLN A 40 -1.90 7.51 11.14
C GLN A 40 -1.19 8.79 10.68
N THR A 41 0.14 8.79 10.65
CA THR A 41 0.96 9.87 10.11
C THR A 41 1.96 9.30 9.10
N PRO A 42 1.58 9.22 7.82
CA PRO A 42 2.49 8.77 6.78
C PRO A 42 3.55 9.82 6.49
N VAL A 43 4.83 9.42 6.47
CA VAL A 43 5.94 10.26 6.02
C VAL A 43 6.32 9.80 4.61
N ALA A 44 6.20 10.71 3.64
CA ALA A 44 6.66 10.44 2.28
C ALA A 44 8.19 10.61 2.22
N PRO A 45 8.90 9.75 1.45
CA PRO A 45 10.27 10.04 1.06
C PRO A 45 10.37 11.40 0.36
N GLU A 46 11.52 12.07 0.50
CA GLU A 46 11.77 13.33 -0.21
C GLU A 46 11.71 13.13 -1.73
N ALA A 47 11.16 14.13 -2.43
CA ALA A 47 11.08 14.20 -3.89
C ALA A 47 10.40 13.01 -4.59
N ILE A 48 9.51 12.26 -3.91
CA ILE A 48 8.72 11.22 -4.55
C ILE A 48 7.49 11.84 -5.24
N THR A 49 7.25 11.45 -6.49
CA THR A 49 6.04 11.83 -7.20
C THR A 49 4.82 11.04 -6.69
N VAL A 50 3.62 11.54 -6.99
CA VAL A 50 2.39 10.81 -6.67
C VAL A 50 2.35 9.46 -7.36
N SER A 51 2.69 9.40 -8.66
CA SER A 51 2.71 8.15 -9.43
C SER A 51 3.68 7.13 -8.83
N ASP A 52 4.89 7.57 -8.44
CA ASP A 52 5.89 6.71 -7.81
C ASP A 52 5.43 6.18 -6.44
N LEU A 53 4.75 7.02 -5.65
CA LEU A 53 4.22 6.58 -4.36
C LEU A 53 3.12 5.54 -4.55
N VAL A 54 2.19 5.75 -5.48
CA VAL A 54 1.12 4.76 -5.75
C VAL A 54 1.70 3.48 -6.34
N ALA A 55 2.68 3.57 -7.23
CA ALA A 55 3.40 2.42 -7.78
C ALA A 55 4.05 1.53 -6.71
N ARG A 56 4.48 2.10 -5.58
CA ARG A 56 5.01 1.31 -4.45
C ARG A 56 3.98 0.38 -3.82
N GLY A 57 2.69 0.67 -3.93
CA GLY A 57 1.61 -0.23 -3.54
C GLY A 57 1.69 -1.60 -4.23
N ARG A 58 2.32 -1.65 -5.41
CA ARG A 58 2.50 -2.89 -6.20
C ARG A 58 3.67 -3.77 -5.75
N GLN A 59 4.54 -3.32 -4.85
CA GLN A 59 5.71 -4.09 -4.41
C GLN A 59 5.39 -5.53 -3.93
N PRO A 60 4.32 -5.78 -3.17
CA PRO A 60 3.95 -7.15 -2.77
C PRO A 60 3.56 -8.04 -3.96
N HIS A 61 3.08 -7.46 -5.05
CA HIS A 61 2.65 -8.17 -6.26
C HIS A 61 3.81 -8.43 -7.23
N GLN A 62 4.86 -7.58 -7.24
CA GLN A 62 6.01 -7.73 -8.13
C GLN A 62 6.91 -8.90 -7.74
N SER A 63 7.16 -9.82 -8.67
CA SER A 63 8.22 -10.83 -8.52
C SER A 63 9.59 -10.18 -8.77
N TRP A 64 10.64 -10.57 -8.04
CA TRP A 64 11.97 -9.94 -8.15
C TRP A 64 12.65 -10.06 -9.53
N TRP A 65 12.12 -10.90 -10.41
CA TRP A 65 12.53 -11.09 -11.80
C TRP A 65 11.51 -10.55 -12.82
N GLN A 66 10.35 -10.06 -12.38
CA GLN A 66 9.39 -9.46 -13.28
C GLN A 66 9.72 -7.98 -13.46
N GLN A 67 9.96 -7.61 -14.71
CA GLN A 67 9.93 -6.22 -15.15
C GLN A 67 8.52 -5.65 -14.92
N TRP A 68 8.44 -4.33 -14.71
CA TRP A 68 7.18 -3.60 -14.62
C TRP A 68 6.23 -4.02 -15.74
N SER A 69 5.03 -4.49 -15.37
CA SER A 69 4.08 -5.08 -16.30
C SER A 69 2.93 -4.13 -16.62
N ASP A 70 2.29 -4.32 -17.77
CA ASP A 70 1.07 -3.57 -18.11
C ASP A 70 -0.04 -3.76 -17.05
N ALA A 71 -0.03 -4.88 -16.32
CA ALA A 71 -0.98 -5.12 -15.23
C ALA A 71 -0.69 -4.24 -14.01
N ASP A 72 0.58 -3.95 -13.73
CA ASP A 72 0.97 -3.03 -12.66
C ASP A 72 0.65 -1.59 -13.05
N GLU A 73 0.93 -1.21 -14.30
CA GLU A 73 0.56 0.11 -14.82
C GLU A 73 -0.96 0.34 -14.73
N ARG A 74 -1.77 -0.62 -15.21
CA ARG A 74 -3.24 -0.55 -15.11
C ARG A 74 -3.72 -0.44 -13.65
N ALA A 75 -3.13 -1.19 -12.73
CA ALA A 75 -3.51 -1.14 -11.33
C ALA A 75 -3.21 0.24 -10.70
N VAL A 76 -2.05 0.82 -11.02
CA VAL A 76 -1.70 2.17 -10.57
C VAL A 76 -2.65 3.22 -11.16
N THR A 77 -2.92 3.16 -12.46
CA THR A 77 -3.85 4.09 -13.11
C THR A 77 -5.26 3.99 -12.54
N ASP A 78 -5.77 2.77 -12.29
CA ASP A 78 -7.09 2.55 -11.67
C ASP A 78 -7.15 3.13 -10.25
N ALA A 79 -6.14 2.86 -9.42
CA ALA A 79 -6.05 3.38 -8.07
C ALA A 79 -6.04 4.92 -8.05
N MET A 80 -5.26 5.55 -8.95
CA MET A 80 -5.18 7.01 -9.08
C MET A 80 -6.48 7.63 -9.59
N SER A 81 -7.19 6.94 -10.49
CA SER A 81 -8.50 7.37 -10.99
C SER A 81 -9.55 7.31 -9.90
N ARG A 82 -9.63 6.20 -9.15
CA ARG A 82 -10.63 5.97 -8.09
C ARG A 82 -10.51 6.92 -6.90
N THR A 83 -9.33 7.50 -6.72
CA THR A 83 -9.02 8.41 -5.62
C THR A 83 -8.89 9.87 -6.06
N ASP A 84 -9.16 10.17 -7.33
CA ASP A 84 -9.11 11.52 -7.88
C ASP A 84 -7.76 12.21 -7.63
N VAL A 85 -6.67 11.49 -7.96
CA VAL A 85 -5.28 12.00 -7.88
C VAL A 85 -4.53 11.89 -9.20
N THR A 86 -5.20 11.48 -10.28
CA THR A 86 -4.58 11.29 -11.61
C THR A 86 -3.91 12.57 -12.11
N ALA A 87 -4.56 13.73 -11.96
CA ALA A 87 -4.00 15.03 -12.35
C ALA A 87 -2.79 15.48 -11.50
N LEU A 88 -2.48 14.76 -10.42
CA LEU A 88 -1.36 15.05 -9.52
C LEU A 88 -0.16 14.13 -9.76
N ALA A 89 -0.22 13.23 -10.75
CA ALA A 89 0.75 12.15 -10.96
C ALA A 89 2.22 12.59 -10.85
N GLU A 90 2.59 13.64 -11.58
CA GLU A 90 3.96 14.14 -11.68
C GLU A 90 4.35 15.09 -10.54
N ARG A 91 3.41 15.45 -9.65
CA ARG A 91 3.68 16.37 -8.55
C ARG A 91 4.37 15.63 -7.41
N SER A 92 5.25 16.34 -6.72
CA SER A 92 5.85 15.83 -5.49
C SER A 92 4.80 15.78 -4.36
N VAL A 93 4.84 14.72 -3.55
CA VAL A 93 3.86 14.46 -2.48
C VAL A 93 3.94 15.49 -1.34
N ASP A 94 5.09 16.12 -1.15
CA ASP A 94 5.32 17.17 -0.15
C ASP A 94 4.60 18.48 -0.51
N GLU A 95 4.40 18.78 -1.80
CA GLU A 95 3.67 19.96 -2.29
C GLU A 95 2.13 19.85 -2.19
N LEU A 96 1.63 18.67 -1.80
CA LEU A 96 0.20 18.42 -1.73
C LEU A 96 -0.42 18.99 -0.45
N SER A 97 -1.65 19.49 -0.58
CA SER A 97 -2.50 19.77 0.59
C SER A 97 -2.73 18.50 1.39
N GLY A 98 -3.08 18.63 2.68
CA GLY A 98 -3.35 17.48 3.55
C GLY A 98 -4.41 16.52 3.00
N GLY A 99 -5.49 17.05 2.41
CA GLY A 99 -6.55 16.24 1.81
C GLY A 99 -6.09 15.50 0.53
N GLN A 100 -5.29 16.14 -0.32
CA GLN A 100 -4.68 15.48 -1.48
C GLN A 100 -3.73 14.37 -1.04
N ARG A 101 -2.86 14.67 -0.07
CA ARG A 101 -1.92 13.68 0.49
C ARG A 101 -2.67 12.46 1.04
N GLN A 102 -3.76 12.67 1.78
CA GLN A 102 -4.61 11.57 2.26
C GLN A 102 -5.13 10.69 1.11
N ARG A 103 -5.62 11.29 0.02
CA ARG A 103 -6.12 10.52 -1.14
C ARG A 103 -5.00 9.74 -1.85
N VAL A 104 -3.81 10.31 -1.99
CA VAL A 104 -2.65 9.60 -2.56
C VAL A 104 -2.26 8.39 -1.71
N TRP A 105 -2.30 8.54 -0.39
CA TRP A 105 -2.04 7.44 0.54
C TRP A 105 -3.10 6.33 0.48
N ILE A 106 -4.36 6.70 0.26
CA ILE A 106 -5.43 5.73 -0.02
C ILE A 106 -5.14 5.04 -1.35
N ALA A 107 -4.77 5.78 -2.39
CA ALA A 107 -4.46 5.24 -3.71
C ALA A 107 -3.33 4.22 -3.67
N MET A 108 -2.26 4.48 -2.91
CA MET A 108 -1.15 3.55 -2.72
C MET A 108 -1.57 2.24 -2.05
N ALA A 109 -2.62 2.27 -1.22
CA ALA A 109 -3.11 1.09 -0.51
C ALA A 109 -4.18 0.28 -1.28
N LEU A 110 -4.62 0.76 -2.45
CA LEU A 110 -5.58 0.10 -3.34
C LEU A 110 -4.88 -0.81 -4.37
#